data_AF-A0A937TQX1-F1
#
_entry.id   AF-A0A937TQX1-F1
#
_cell.length_a   1.000
_cell.length_b   1.000
_cell.length_c   1.000
_cell.angle_alpha   90.00
_cell.angle_beta   90.00
_cell.angle_gamma   90.00
#
_symmetry.space_group_name_H-M   'P 1'
#
loop_
_entity.id
_entity.type
_entity.pdbx_description
1 polymer ?
#
loop_
_entity_poly.entity_id
_entity_poly.type
_entity_poly.pdbx_seq_one_letter_code
_entity_poly.pdbx_strand_id
1 'polypeptide(L)'
;AVYGVVFAFLANDGRRLLSYHIISQVGYMVCGVGIGTAIAVNGAIAHAFAHILYKGLLFMGMGTVLYATGRNRMTELGGLFKKMWPTLIFFMVGAFSISGVPLFSGFVSKSMVIYGAEMEHLGVIVLLLSLASIGTFLSIGLKLPYFTWFSTDRGVKTQPVPSGMYIGMGLTAALCIAIGVYPALLYNLLPFEVHYQPYTASHLIESMQLLIFTGLAFWLVMKKLHAEATITLDTDWLYRRPSRLAFNVFSVSICELFGAIERLSLHLARYLVKFGANPAGYFVVAVKNTGHIILRTEKPAPEPSTFSPDRYRIPLGFMVLVVLLVLIVLLAWDFLF
;
A
#
# COMPACT_ATOMS: atom_id res chain seq x y z
N ALA A 1 2.87 -0.05 20.22
CA ALA A 1 2.62 1.38 20.51
C ALA A 1 3.80 2.27 20.09
N VAL A 2 4.97 2.14 20.74
CA VAL A 2 6.16 2.99 20.53
C VAL A 2 6.59 3.09 19.07
N TYR A 3 6.69 1.96 18.35
CA TYR A 3 7.02 1.94 16.92
C TYR A 3 6.16 2.91 16.10
N GLY A 4 4.83 2.85 16.27
CA GLY A 4 3.91 3.72 15.52
C GLY A 4 4.14 5.19 15.82
N VAL A 5 4.42 5.54 17.08
CA VAL A 5 4.67 6.94 17.48
C VAL A 5 5.97 7.48 16.89
N VAL A 6 7.05 6.68 16.92
CA VAL A 6 8.35 7.09 16.34
C VAL A 6 8.21 7.37 14.85
N PHE A 7 7.61 6.45 14.09
CA PHE A 7 7.43 6.64 12.65
C PHE A 7 6.42 7.73 12.31
N ALA A 8 5.39 7.93 13.13
CA ALA A 8 4.48 9.05 12.98
C ALA A 8 5.20 10.39 13.18
N PHE A 9 6.10 10.47 14.15
CA PHE A 9 6.91 11.66 14.38
C PHE A 9 7.87 11.96 13.23
N LEU A 10 8.36 10.95 12.52
CA LEU A 10 9.21 11.12 11.34
C LEU A 10 8.39 11.44 10.06
N ALA A 11 7.11 11.10 10.03
CA ALA A 11 6.28 11.30 8.86
C ALA A 11 6.09 12.79 8.54
N ASN A 12 6.19 13.13 7.24
CA ASN A 12 5.90 14.46 6.70
C ASN A 12 4.48 14.56 6.11
N ASP A 13 3.88 13.44 5.69
CA ASP A 13 2.53 13.38 5.16
C ASP A 13 1.49 13.20 6.27
N GLY A 14 0.45 14.04 6.29
CA GLY A 14 -0.56 14.05 7.36
C GLY A 14 -1.37 12.75 7.44
N ARG A 15 -1.83 12.21 6.30
CA ARG A 15 -2.50 10.90 6.27
C ARG A 15 -1.56 9.77 6.71
N ARG A 16 -0.30 9.78 6.27
CA ARG A 16 0.69 8.76 6.70
C ARG A 16 0.95 8.83 8.19
N LEU A 17 1.10 10.04 8.75
CA LEU A 17 1.22 10.27 10.19
C LEU A 17 0.02 9.69 10.94
N LEU A 18 -1.21 9.98 10.49
CA LEU A 18 -2.42 9.45 11.11
C LEU A 18 -2.50 7.92 11.04
N SER A 19 -2.05 7.31 9.95
CA SER A 19 -1.97 5.85 9.79
C SER A 19 -0.97 5.21 10.75
N TYR A 20 0.22 5.79 10.95
CA TYR A 20 1.16 5.30 11.96
C TYR A 20 0.58 5.35 13.37
N HIS A 21 -0.25 6.34 13.66
CA HIS A 21 -0.95 6.37 14.94
C HIS A 21 -2.07 5.35 15.05
N ILE A 22 -2.61 4.79 13.96
CA ILE A 22 -3.47 3.59 14.06
C ILE A 22 -2.65 2.44 14.63
N ILE A 23 -1.45 2.21 14.09
CA ILE A 23 -0.53 1.18 14.59
C ILE A 23 -0.17 1.42 16.07
N SER A 24 0.05 2.69 16.44
CA SER A 24 0.29 3.06 17.83
C SER A 24 -0.88 2.65 18.75
N GLN A 25 -2.11 3.08 18.44
CA GLN A 25 -3.28 2.85 19.30
C GLN A 25 -3.73 1.39 19.30
N VAL A 26 -3.67 0.70 18.17
CA VAL A 26 -3.85 -0.77 18.12
C VAL A 26 -2.81 -1.46 19.01
N GLY A 27 -1.59 -0.92 19.08
CA GLY A 27 -0.59 -1.39 20.03
C GLY A 27 -0.98 -1.28 21.51
N TYR A 28 -1.80 -0.30 21.91
CA TYR A 28 -2.38 -0.26 23.27
C TYR A 28 -3.41 -1.37 23.44
N MET A 29 -4.26 -1.60 22.44
CA MET A 29 -5.28 -2.65 22.49
C MET A 29 -4.65 -4.03 22.61
N VAL A 30 -3.64 -4.33 21.78
CA VAL A 30 -2.90 -5.61 21.83
C VAL A 30 -2.20 -5.77 23.18
N CYS A 31 -1.60 -4.70 23.72
CA CYS A 31 -1.00 -4.74 25.05
C CYS A 31 -2.03 -5.01 26.15
N GLY A 32 -3.19 -4.35 26.11
CA GLY A 32 -4.27 -4.55 27.08
C GLY A 32 -4.80 -5.98 27.07
N VAL A 33 -4.99 -6.56 25.88
CA VAL A 33 -5.34 -7.99 25.75
C VAL A 33 -4.22 -8.90 26.27
N GLY A 34 -2.95 -8.55 26.00
CA GLY A 34 -1.80 -9.33 26.44
C GLY A 34 -1.56 -9.31 27.95
N ILE A 35 -1.95 -8.24 28.66
CA ILE A 35 -1.93 -8.18 30.14
C ILE A 35 -2.94 -9.16 30.73
N GLY A 36 -4.09 -9.36 30.06
CA GLY A 36 -5.04 -10.42 30.38
C GLY A 36 -5.91 -10.18 31.63
N THR A 37 -5.77 -9.04 32.32
CA THR A 37 -6.65 -8.67 33.44
C THR A 37 -7.99 -8.13 32.95
N ALA A 38 -9.05 -8.29 33.75
CA ALA A 38 -10.40 -7.81 33.39
C ALA A 38 -10.41 -6.31 33.05
N ILE A 39 -9.67 -5.50 33.82
CA ILE A 39 -9.56 -4.05 33.58
C ILE A 39 -8.76 -3.71 32.31
N ALA A 40 -7.69 -4.45 32.01
CA ALA A 40 -6.88 -4.22 30.81
C ALA A 40 -7.64 -4.63 29.53
N VAL A 41 -8.41 -5.73 29.59
CA VAL A 41 -9.29 -6.16 28.49
C VAL A 41 -10.44 -5.17 28.28
N ASN A 42 -11.09 -4.72 29.37
CA ASN A 42 -12.06 -3.64 29.31
C ASN A 42 -11.47 -2.37 28.70
N GLY A 43 -10.26 -1.99 29.11
CA GLY A 43 -9.51 -0.87 28.55
C GLY A 43 -9.23 -1.04 27.05
N ALA A 44 -8.84 -2.24 26.59
CA ALA A 44 -8.61 -2.51 25.18
C ALA A 44 -9.88 -2.34 24.33
N ILE A 45 -11.02 -2.84 24.82
CA ILE A 45 -12.33 -2.74 24.14
C ILE A 45 -12.84 -1.30 24.14
N ALA A 46 -12.82 -0.65 25.32
CA ALA A 46 -13.16 0.76 25.47
C ALA A 46 -12.31 1.63 24.53
N HIS A 47 -11.01 1.32 24.44
CA HIS A 47 -10.07 2.05 23.58
C HIS A 47 -10.33 1.78 22.11
N ALA A 48 -10.70 0.56 21.71
CA ALA A 48 -11.11 0.24 20.35
C ALA A 48 -12.32 1.08 19.90
N PHE A 49 -13.33 1.20 20.77
CA PHE A 49 -14.50 2.03 20.49
C PHE A 49 -14.16 3.51 20.38
N ALA A 50 -13.49 4.08 21.39
CA ALA A 50 -13.06 5.47 21.38
C ALA A 50 -12.16 5.77 20.17
N HIS A 51 -11.28 4.83 19.82
CA HIS A 51 -10.36 4.92 18.69
C HIS A 51 -11.04 5.13 17.36
N ILE A 52 -12.13 4.39 17.09
CA ILE A 52 -12.89 4.58 15.85
C ILE A 52 -13.43 6.01 15.76
N LEU A 53 -13.96 6.55 16.85
CA LEU A 53 -14.54 7.90 16.89
C LEU A 53 -13.48 8.99 16.65
N TYR A 54 -12.44 9.04 17.48
CA TYR A 54 -11.45 10.11 17.36
C TYR A 54 -10.56 9.95 16.12
N LYS A 55 -10.33 8.72 15.62
CA LYS A 55 -9.63 8.54 14.33
C LYS A 55 -10.48 8.97 13.17
N GLY A 56 -11.76 8.60 13.16
CA GLY A 56 -12.71 9.08 12.16
C GLY A 56 -12.66 10.61 12.09
N LEU A 57 -12.74 11.27 13.24
CA LEU A 57 -12.64 12.72 13.36
C LEU A 57 -11.31 13.30 12.82
N LEU A 58 -10.17 12.72 13.20
CA LEU A 58 -8.86 13.15 12.73
C LEU A 58 -8.68 12.98 11.21
N PHE A 59 -9.15 11.86 10.64
CA PHE A 59 -9.12 11.61 9.20
C PHE A 59 -10.10 12.51 8.45
N MET A 60 -11.26 12.82 9.02
CA MET A 60 -12.17 13.83 8.47
C MET A 60 -11.52 15.21 8.47
N GLY A 61 -10.89 15.63 9.57
CA GLY A 61 -10.21 16.93 9.65
C GLY A 61 -9.07 17.07 8.63
N MET A 62 -8.16 16.10 8.54
CA MET A 62 -7.12 16.10 7.50
C MET A 62 -7.68 15.90 6.09
N GLY A 63 -8.76 15.13 5.94
CA GLY A 63 -9.46 14.93 4.69
C GLY A 63 -10.08 16.24 4.17
N THR A 64 -10.62 17.06 5.07
CA THR A 64 -11.12 18.40 4.74
C THR A 64 -9.99 19.34 4.33
N VAL A 65 -8.82 19.29 4.99
CA VAL A 65 -7.62 20.04 4.56
C VAL A 65 -7.19 19.61 3.16
N LEU A 66 -7.13 18.31 2.89
CA LEU A 66 -6.80 17.78 1.58
C LEU A 66 -7.82 18.19 0.51
N TYR A 67 -9.12 18.15 0.84
CA TYR A 67 -10.19 18.59 -0.07
C TYR A 67 -10.04 20.06 -0.43
N ALA A 68 -9.83 20.93 0.57
CA ALA A 68 -9.77 22.37 0.34
C ALA A 68 -8.48 22.82 -0.37
N THR A 69 -7.35 22.16 -0.09
CA THR A 69 -6.02 22.61 -0.54
C THR A 69 -5.42 21.77 -1.67
N GLY A 70 -5.87 20.53 -1.85
CA GLY A 70 -5.24 19.52 -2.73
C GLY A 70 -3.88 19.02 -2.25
N ARG A 71 -3.40 19.45 -1.06
CA ARG A 71 -2.08 19.09 -0.50
C ARG A 71 -2.23 18.36 0.83
N ASN A 72 -1.27 17.48 1.14
CA ASN A 72 -1.29 16.66 2.36
C ASN A 72 0.05 16.64 3.12
N ARG A 73 1.12 17.19 2.50
CA ARG A 73 2.46 17.21 3.11
C ARG A 73 2.62 18.43 4.00
N MET A 74 3.13 18.25 5.21
CA MET A 74 3.40 19.34 6.16
C MET A 74 4.44 20.33 5.63
N THR A 75 5.32 19.90 4.71
CA THR A 75 6.23 20.76 3.92
C THR A 75 5.55 21.65 2.87
N GLU A 76 4.27 21.47 2.60
CA GLU A 76 3.52 22.25 1.62
C GLU A 76 2.37 23.05 2.24
N LEU A 77 1.98 22.70 3.48
CA LEU A 77 0.90 23.34 4.22
C LEU A 77 1.43 24.44 5.17
N GLY A 78 0.56 25.33 5.63
CA GLY A 78 0.93 26.42 6.55
C GLY A 78 -0.04 27.60 6.46
N GLY A 79 -0.25 28.31 7.57
CA GLY A 79 -1.09 29.50 7.63
C GLY A 79 -2.59 29.28 7.41
N LEU A 80 -3.08 28.03 7.51
CA LEU A 80 -4.49 27.72 7.23
C LEU A 80 -5.46 28.12 8.35
N PHE A 81 -4.98 28.56 9.52
CA PHE A 81 -5.81 28.95 10.65
C PHE A 81 -6.95 29.92 10.25
N LYS A 82 -6.62 31.01 9.57
CA LYS A 82 -7.61 32.04 9.19
C LYS A 82 -8.62 31.56 8.14
N LYS A 83 -8.24 30.58 7.32
CA LYS A 83 -9.05 30.07 6.21
C LYS A 83 -9.97 28.92 6.64
N MET A 84 -9.55 28.12 7.61
CA MET A 84 -10.21 26.85 7.99
C MET A 84 -10.24 26.64 9.52
N TRP A 85 -10.56 27.69 10.28
CA TRP A 85 -10.62 27.61 11.75
C TRP A 85 -11.63 26.59 12.30
N PRO A 86 -12.82 26.34 11.69
CA PRO A 86 -13.74 25.34 12.24
C PRO A 86 -13.17 23.93 12.12
N THR A 87 -12.52 23.62 11.00
CA THR A 87 -11.82 22.34 10.79
C THR A 87 -10.73 22.13 11.84
N LEU A 88 -9.98 23.19 12.19
CA LEU A 88 -8.99 23.10 13.25
C LEU A 88 -9.63 22.72 14.59
N ILE A 89 -10.74 23.36 14.98
CA ILE A 89 -11.39 23.05 16.27
C ILE A 89 -11.81 21.58 16.34
N PHE A 90 -12.49 21.09 15.29
CA PHE A 90 -12.88 19.69 15.24
C PHE A 90 -11.68 18.74 15.22
N PHE A 91 -10.62 19.10 14.48
CA PHE A 91 -9.37 18.35 14.49
C PHE A 91 -8.75 18.31 15.89
N MET A 92 -8.73 19.43 16.61
CA MET A 92 -8.18 19.52 17.97
C MET A 92 -8.98 18.69 18.98
N VAL A 93 -10.31 18.60 18.85
CA VAL A 93 -11.11 17.66 19.66
C VAL A 93 -10.65 16.23 19.46
N GLY A 94 -10.43 15.81 18.19
CA GLY A 94 -9.88 14.50 17.89
C GLY A 94 -8.44 14.32 18.40
N ALA A 95 -7.63 15.38 18.31
CA ALA A 95 -6.23 15.38 18.74
C ALA A 95 -6.10 15.25 20.26
N PHE A 96 -6.94 15.97 21.01
CA PHE A 96 -7.01 15.85 22.47
C PHE A 96 -7.58 14.50 22.90
N SER A 97 -8.56 13.97 22.15
CA SER A 97 -9.09 12.63 22.38
C SER A 97 -8.02 11.56 22.23
N ILE A 98 -7.27 11.49 21.13
CA ILE A 98 -6.23 10.47 20.95
C ILE A 98 -5.05 10.63 21.93
N SER A 99 -4.79 11.85 22.37
CA SER A 99 -3.69 12.18 23.28
C SER A 99 -3.98 11.86 24.74
N GLY A 100 -5.24 11.57 25.08
CA GLY A 100 -5.65 11.31 26.45
C GLY A 100 -5.70 12.58 27.30
N VAL A 101 -6.12 13.71 26.72
CA VAL A 101 -6.41 14.92 27.50
C VAL A 101 -7.68 14.68 28.33
N PRO A 102 -7.70 15.07 29.62
CA PRO A 102 -8.90 15.00 30.46
C PRO A 102 -10.12 15.61 29.79
N LEU A 103 -11.31 15.06 30.10
CA LEU A 103 -12.60 15.38 29.47
C LEU A 103 -12.81 14.79 28.06
N PHE A 104 -11.84 14.05 27.51
CA PHE A 104 -11.99 13.39 26.21
C PHE A 104 -11.92 11.85 26.32
N SER A 105 -12.50 11.17 25.34
CA SER A 105 -12.68 9.71 25.32
C SER A 105 -11.39 8.88 25.46
N GLY A 106 -10.25 9.37 24.97
CA GLY A 106 -8.98 8.66 25.14
C GLY A 106 -8.44 8.72 26.56
N PHE A 107 -8.75 9.75 27.36
CA PHE A 107 -8.33 9.81 28.76
C PHE A 107 -9.02 8.73 29.59
N VAL A 108 -10.27 8.42 29.26
CA VAL A 108 -11.08 7.38 29.91
C VAL A 108 -10.64 5.98 29.49
N SER A 109 -10.46 5.75 28.19
CA SER A 109 -10.20 4.40 27.67
C SER A 109 -8.74 3.96 27.76
N LYS A 110 -7.80 4.86 27.47
CA LYS A 110 -6.37 4.52 27.39
C LYS A 110 -5.75 4.30 28.77
N SER A 111 -6.21 5.07 29.75
CA SER A 111 -5.75 5.00 31.13
C SER A 111 -6.08 3.66 31.78
N MET A 112 -7.21 3.03 31.44
CA MET A 112 -7.54 1.67 31.90
C MET A 112 -6.47 0.64 31.54
N VAL A 113 -5.89 0.73 30.34
CA VAL A 113 -4.83 -0.19 29.90
C VAL A 113 -3.54 0.04 30.69
N ILE A 114 -3.19 1.31 30.91
CA ILE A 114 -2.00 1.69 31.69
C ILE A 114 -2.16 1.27 33.15
N TYR A 115 -3.32 1.54 33.73
CA TYR A 115 -3.68 1.15 35.10
C TYR A 115 -3.68 -0.37 35.27
N GLY A 116 -4.22 -1.12 34.29
CA GLY A 116 -4.14 -2.58 34.30
C GLY A 116 -2.70 -3.11 34.29
N ALA A 117 -1.77 -2.43 33.60
CA ALA A 117 -0.35 -2.78 33.65
C ALA A 117 0.30 -2.42 34.99
N GLU A 118 -0.13 -1.31 35.60
CA GLU A 118 0.35 -0.84 36.90
C GLU A 118 -0.05 -1.78 38.04
N MET A 119 -1.29 -2.28 38.03
CA MET A 119 -1.80 -3.26 39.00
C MET A 119 -1.00 -4.57 38.98
N GLU A 120 -0.52 -4.97 37.81
CA GLU A 120 0.32 -6.17 37.63
C GLU A 120 1.82 -5.87 37.82
N HIS A 121 2.18 -4.68 38.31
CA HIS A 121 3.56 -4.24 38.55
C HIS A 121 4.47 -4.29 37.31
N LEU A 122 3.89 -4.13 36.12
CA LEU A 122 4.60 -4.18 34.83
C LEU A 122 5.23 -2.81 34.48
N GLY A 123 6.17 -2.35 35.30
CA GLY A 123 6.73 -0.99 35.21
C GLY A 123 7.33 -0.63 33.84
N VAL A 124 7.99 -1.58 33.17
CA VAL A 124 8.52 -1.36 31.80
C VAL A 124 7.40 -1.12 30.79
N ILE A 125 6.29 -1.85 30.90
CA ILE A 125 5.14 -1.70 30.01
C ILE A 125 4.47 -0.35 30.26
N VAL A 126 4.25 0.02 31.53
CA VAL A 126 3.74 1.33 31.92
C VAL A 126 4.60 2.44 31.32
N LEU A 127 5.92 2.36 31.46
CA LEU A 127 6.84 3.34 30.88
C LEU A 127 6.70 3.45 29.35
N LEU A 128 6.68 2.33 28.64
CA LEU A 128 6.57 2.31 27.16
C LEU A 128 5.21 2.84 26.69
N LEU A 129 4.12 2.52 27.40
CA LEU A 129 2.79 3.04 27.10
C LEU A 129 2.69 4.54 27.43
N SER A 130 3.33 5.01 28.49
CA SER A 130 3.39 6.44 28.82
C SER A 130 4.20 7.21 27.78
N LEU A 131 5.36 6.69 27.36
CA LEU A 131 6.18 7.26 26.28
C LEU A 131 5.41 7.35 24.96
N ALA A 132 4.66 6.30 24.61
CA ALA A 132 3.80 6.34 23.43
C ALA A 132 2.66 7.37 23.56
N SER A 133 2.22 7.68 24.79
CA SER A 133 1.19 8.70 25.02
C SER A 133 1.73 10.10 24.82
N ILE A 134 2.88 10.38 25.44
CA ILE A 134 3.65 11.62 25.26
C ILE A 134 3.90 11.88 23.77
N GLY A 135 4.43 10.88 23.06
CA GLY A 135 4.75 11.07 21.65
C GLY A 135 3.51 11.18 20.76
N THR A 136 2.36 10.62 21.16
CA THR A 136 1.08 10.85 20.46
C THR A 136 0.61 12.30 20.60
N PHE A 137 0.71 12.88 21.79
CA PHE A 137 0.40 14.29 22.00
C PHE A 137 1.38 15.20 21.25
N LEU A 138 2.67 14.86 21.27
CA LEU A 138 3.71 15.61 20.57
C LEU A 138 3.48 15.65 19.05
N SER A 139 3.08 14.53 18.44
CA SER A 139 2.90 14.44 16.99
C SER A 139 1.54 14.95 16.50
N ILE A 140 0.42 14.50 17.09
CA ILE A 140 -0.94 14.84 16.63
C ILE A 140 -1.48 16.08 17.36
N GLY A 141 -1.19 16.22 18.66
CA GLY A 141 -1.65 17.37 19.45
C GLY A 141 -0.91 18.66 19.13
N LEU A 142 0.38 18.56 18.78
CA LEU A 142 1.25 19.73 18.61
C LEU A 142 1.83 19.84 17.19
N LYS A 143 2.67 18.89 16.76
CA LYS A 143 3.41 18.95 15.49
C LYS A 143 2.48 19.13 14.28
N LEU A 144 1.52 18.23 14.08
CA LEU A 144 0.66 18.25 12.89
C LEU A 144 -0.23 19.50 12.81
N PRO A 145 -0.92 19.94 13.89
CA PRO A 145 -1.65 21.20 13.93
C PRO A 145 -0.77 22.41 13.65
N TYR A 146 0.43 22.44 14.24
CA TYR A 146 1.37 23.53 14.06
C TYR A 146 1.76 23.68 12.59
N PHE A 147 2.25 22.63 11.94
CA PHE A 147 2.68 22.71 10.54
C PHE A 147 1.54 22.96 9.55
N THR A 148 0.32 22.53 9.89
CA THR A 148 -0.83 22.66 8.98
C THR A 148 -1.51 24.03 9.10
N TRP A 149 -1.76 24.52 10.33
CA TRP A 149 -2.53 25.74 10.56
C TRP A 149 -1.72 26.95 11.04
N PHE A 150 -0.65 26.76 11.83
CA PHE A 150 0.06 27.84 12.52
C PHE A 150 1.45 28.18 11.96
N SER A 151 2.04 27.31 11.14
CA SER A 151 3.29 27.57 10.43
C SER A 151 3.15 28.74 9.45
N THR A 152 4.28 29.28 8.97
CA THR A 152 4.34 30.36 7.97
C THR A 152 3.39 30.08 6.80
N ASP A 153 2.58 31.08 6.44
CA ASP A 153 1.63 30.96 5.32
C ASP A 153 2.40 30.71 4.02
N ARG A 154 2.02 29.63 3.33
CA ARG A 154 2.61 29.23 2.05
C ARG A 154 1.79 29.68 0.84
N GLY A 155 0.80 30.56 1.04
CA GLY A 155 -0.03 31.10 -0.04
C GLY A 155 -0.99 30.07 -0.64
N VAL A 156 -1.31 29.01 0.10
CA VAL A 156 -2.16 27.92 -0.37
C VAL A 156 -3.60 28.44 -0.57
N LYS A 157 -4.13 28.31 -1.78
CA LYS A 157 -5.54 28.63 -2.09
C LYS A 157 -6.44 27.52 -1.54
N THR A 158 -7.53 27.92 -0.90
CA THR A 158 -8.51 27.00 -0.28
C THR A 158 -9.84 27.09 -0.99
N GLN A 159 -10.42 25.94 -1.32
CA GLN A 159 -11.80 25.86 -1.80
C GLN A 159 -12.79 25.81 -0.63
N PRO A 160 -14.04 26.29 -0.82
CA PRO A 160 -15.06 26.22 0.23
C PRO A 160 -15.41 24.77 0.56
N VAL A 161 -15.50 24.47 1.85
CA VAL A 161 -15.82 23.12 2.35
C VAL A 161 -17.33 22.96 2.49
N PRO A 162 -17.95 21.89 1.94
CA PRO A 162 -19.37 21.62 2.10
C PRO A 162 -19.78 21.45 3.58
N SER A 163 -20.98 21.93 3.92
CA SER A 163 -21.53 21.85 5.29
C SER A 163 -21.62 20.42 5.83
N GLY A 164 -21.89 19.42 4.97
CA GLY A 164 -21.97 18.01 5.35
C GLY A 164 -20.69 17.47 5.99
N MET A 165 -19.50 17.94 5.58
CA MET A 165 -18.25 17.54 6.21
C MET A 165 -18.16 18.04 7.66
N TYR A 166 -18.63 19.26 7.93
CA TYR A 166 -18.65 19.81 9.29
C TYR A 166 -19.64 19.09 10.19
N ILE A 167 -20.79 18.65 9.67
CA ILE A 167 -21.78 17.89 10.45
C ILE A 167 -21.19 16.54 10.90
N GLY A 168 -20.52 15.80 10.01
CA GLY A 168 -19.87 14.54 10.36
C GLY A 168 -18.77 14.71 11.42
N MET A 169 -17.95 15.76 11.27
CA MET A 169 -16.94 16.12 12.27
C MET A 169 -17.58 16.52 13.61
N GLY A 170 -18.64 17.33 13.59
CA GLY A 170 -19.35 17.78 14.78
C GLY A 170 -19.97 16.63 15.58
N LEU A 171 -20.63 15.69 14.90
CA LEU A 171 -21.24 14.52 15.54
C LEU A 171 -20.18 13.65 16.26
N THR A 172 -19.09 13.32 15.56
CA THR A 172 -18.02 12.51 16.14
C THR A 172 -17.26 13.24 17.25
N ALA A 173 -17.06 14.55 17.12
CA ALA A 173 -16.49 15.39 18.16
C ALA A 173 -17.36 15.42 19.43
N ALA A 174 -18.67 15.59 19.27
CA ALA A 174 -19.61 15.56 20.39
C ALA A 174 -19.58 14.22 21.12
N LEU A 175 -19.53 13.09 20.40
CA LEU A 175 -19.42 11.76 21.00
C LEU A 175 -18.09 11.58 21.76
N CYS A 176 -16.97 12.08 21.21
CA CYS A 176 -15.68 12.01 21.89
C CYS A 176 -15.67 12.76 23.22
N ILE A 177 -16.31 13.92 23.28
CA ILE A 177 -16.45 14.73 24.50
C ILE A 177 -17.46 14.08 25.45
N ALA A 178 -18.61 13.62 24.96
CA ALA A 178 -19.65 13.00 25.78
C ALA A 178 -19.12 11.77 26.55
N ILE A 179 -18.36 10.90 25.88
CA ILE A 179 -17.71 9.74 26.51
C ILE A 179 -16.64 10.18 27.51
N GLY A 180 -15.90 11.25 27.22
CA GLY A 180 -14.92 11.79 28.13
C GLY A 180 -15.56 12.31 29.41
N VAL A 181 -16.56 13.19 29.29
CA VAL A 181 -17.24 13.83 30.43
C VAL A 181 -18.10 12.84 31.21
N TYR A 182 -18.78 11.91 30.53
CA TYR A 182 -19.64 10.91 31.17
C TYR A 182 -19.21 9.48 30.78
N PRO A 183 -18.16 8.93 31.45
CA PRO A 183 -17.59 7.62 31.15
C PRO A 183 -18.56 6.45 31.23
N ALA A 184 -19.62 6.58 32.04
CA ALA A 184 -20.64 5.55 32.23
C ALA A 184 -21.31 5.12 30.92
N LEU A 185 -21.40 6.01 29.92
CA LEU A 185 -21.91 5.68 28.58
C LEU A 185 -21.12 4.56 27.92
N LEU A 186 -19.81 4.53 28.17
CA LEU A 186 -18.93 3.49 27.64
C LEU A 186 -18.82 2.32 28.61
N TYR A 187 -18.67 2.57 29.91
CA TYR A 187 -18.43 1.52 30.91
C TYR A 187 -19.58 0.52 31.03
N ASN A 188 -20.83 0.98 30.89
CA ASN A 188 -22.01 0.11 30.96
C ASN A 188 -22.11 -0.88 29.78
N LEU A 189 -21.32 -0.68 28.72
CA LEU A 189 -21.27 -1.55 27.54
C LEU A 189 -20.08 -2.52 27.57
N LEU A 190 -19.22 -2.42 28.59
CA LEU A 190 -18.02 -3.24 28.70
C LEU A 190 -18.35 -4.64 29.26
N PRO A 191 -17.57 -5.67 28.88
CA PRO A 191 -17.89 -7.05 29.22
C PRO A 191 -17.68 -7.41 30.70
N PHE A 192 -16.78 -6.71 31.40
CA PHE A 192 -16.51 -6.96 32.82
C PHE A 192 -16.94 -5.77 33.67
N GLU A 193 -17.24 -5.99 34.96
CA GLU A 193 -17.57 -4.92 35.89
C GLU A 193 -16.43 -3.92 36.04
N VAL A 194 -16.76 -2.63 36.01
CA VAL A 194 -15.79 -1.53 36.01
C VAL A 194 -15.87 -0.78 37.34
N HIS A 195 -14.86 -0.96 38.19
CA HIS A 195 -14.65 -0.13 39.38
C HIS A 195 -13.62 0.99 39.16
N TYR A 196 -13.22 1.21 37.90
CA TYR A 196 -12.21 2.19 37.55
C TYR A 196 -12.77 3.62 37.52
N GLN A 197 -12.15 4.51 38.29
CA GLN A 197 -12.48 5.93 38.29
C GLN A 197 -11.39 6.72 37.54
N PRO A 198 -11.65 7.21 36.33
CA PRO A 198 -10.63 7.91 35.54
C PRO A 198 -10.27 9.29 36.12
N TYR A 199 -11.18 9.91 36.89
CA TYR A 199 -11.06 11.27 37.40
C TYR A 199 -10.56 11.34 38.86
N THR A 200 -9.60 10.48 39.23
CA THR A 200 -8.89 10.60 40.50
C THR A 200 -7.91 11.77 40.47
N ALA A 201 -7.67 12.42 41.61
CA ALA A 201 -6.76 13.56 41.71
C ALA A 201 -5.33 13.22 41.23
N SER A 202 -4.79 12.06 41.61
CA SER A 202 -3.44 11.61 41.19
C SER A 202 -3.33 11.51 39.67
N HIS A 203 -4.19 10.72 39.04
CA HIS A 203 -4.20 10.52 37.59
C HIS A 203 -4.41 11.83 36.81
N LEU A 204 -5.25 12.75 37.32
CA LEU A 204 -5.46 14.06 36.71
C LEU A 204 -4.20 14.92 36.77
N ILE A 205 -3.53 14.97 37.93
CA ILE A 205 -2.30 15.74 38.14
C ILE A 205 -1.19 15.19 37.25
N GLU A 206 -0.97 13.88 37.26
CA GLU A 206 0.06 13.23 36.44
C GLU A 206 -0.17 13.46 34.94
N SER A 207 -1.41 13.31 34.47
CA SER A 207 -1.75 13.54 33.08
C SER A 207 -1.57 15.00 32.69
N MET A 208 -1.98 15.95 33.55
CA MET A 208 -1.76 17.37 33.32
C MET A 208 -0.27 17.72 33.27
N GLN A 209 0.53 17.20 34.21
CA GLN A 209 1.98 17.39 34.21
C GLN A 209 2.61 16.86 32.93
N LEU A 210 2.28 15.63 32.54
CA LEU A 210 2.78 15.02 31.30
C LEU A 210 2.45 15.88 30.08
N LEU A 211 1.21 16.36 29.96
CA LEU A 211 0.79 17.21 28.85
C LEU A 211 1.50 18.57 28.85
N ILE A 212 1.59 19.24 30.00
CA ILE A 212 2.26 20.54 30.16
C ILE A 212 3.74 20.41 29.82
N PHE A 213 4.46 19.44 30.41
CA PHE A 213 5.88 19.24 30.16
C PHE A 213 6.15 18.82 28.72
N THR A 214 5.27 18.02 28.10
CA THR A 214 5.38 17.69 26.67
C THR A 214 5.19 18.93 25.80
N GLY A 215 4.23 19.81 26.15
CA GLY A 215 4.01 21.08 25.46
C GLY A 215 5.20 22.04 25.58
N LEU A 216 5.77 22.16 26.78
CA LEU A 216 6.98 22.95 27.03
C LEU A 216 8.18 22.39 26.24
N ALA A 217 8.39 21.08 26.28
CA ALA A 217 9.45 20.42 25.53
C ALA A 217 9.30 20.64 24.01
N PHE A 218 8.07 20.54 23.49
CA PHE A 218 7.80 20.86 22.08
C PHE A 218 8.19 22.29 21.76
N TRP A 219 7.79 23.27 22.56
CA TRP A 219 8.08 24.68 22.30
C TRP A 219 9.58 25.00 22.34
N LEU A 220 10.32 24.38 23.26
CA LEU A 220 11.79 24.51 23.35
C LEU A 220 12.51 23.90 22.13
N VAL A 221 12.02 22.77 21.61
CA VAL A 221 12.66 22.04 20.50
C VAL A 221 12.05 22.40 19.14
N MET A 222 11.00 23.23 19.10
CA MET A 222 10.26 23.59 17.88
C MET A 222 11.17 24.16 16.78
N LYS A 223 12.21 24.93 17.13
CA LYS A 223 13.19 25.45 16.16
C LYS A 223 14.05 24.37 15.49
N LYS A 224 14.13 23.17 16.08
CA LYS A 224 14.83 21.99 15.54
C LYS A 224 13.87 21.01 14.87
N LEU A 225 12.57 21.08 15.16
CA LEU A 225 11.56 20.35 14.40
C LEU A 225 11.38 21.05 13.05
N HIS A 226 12.04 20.57 12.02
CA HIS A 226 11.67 20.88 10.65
C HIS A 226 10.97 19.66 10.05
N ALA A 227 9.87 19.90 9.33
CA ALA A 227 9.33 18.89 8.45
C ALA A 227 10.30 18.78 7.27
N GLU A 228 11.10 17.73 7.25
CA GLU A 228 11.97 17.45 6.11
C GLU A 228 11.18 16.76 5.00
N ALA A 229 11.56 17.02 3.75
CA ALA A 229 10.96 16.38 2.58
C ALA A 229 11.48 14.95 2.39
N THR A 230 11.51 14.17 3.47
CA THR A 230 12.03 12.81 3.50
C THR A 230 10.91 11.79 3.35
N ILE A 231 11.21 10.69 2.67
CA ILE A 231 10.35 9.52 2.65
C ILE A 231 10.69 8.72 3.91
N THR A 232 9.73 8.56 4.82
CA THR A 232 9.90 7.61 5.93
C THR A 232 9.94 6.20 5.35
N LEU A 233 11.09 5.54 5.48
CA LEU A 233 11.27 4.13 5.13
C LEU A 233 11.00 3.32 6.38
N ASP A 234 9.97 2.49 6.35
CA ASP A 234 9.60 1.60 7.44
C ASP A 234 9.72 0.14 6.97
N THR A 235 8.82 -0.74 7.42
CA THR A 235 8.71 -2.08 6.84
C THR A 235 8.35 -2.06 5.35
N ASP A 236 7.91 -0.92 4.80
CA ASP A 236 7.70 -0.72 3.37
C ASP A 236 8.93 -0.99 2.52
N TRP A 237 10.12 -0.82 3.08
CA TRP A 237 11.37 -1.12 2.41
C TRP A 237 11.46 -2.59 1.98
N LEU A 238 10.95 -3.53 2.79
CA LEU A 238 11.03 -4.97 2.51
C LEU A 238 10.30 -5.37 1.23
N TYR A 239 9.17 -4.74 0.91
CA TYR A 239 8.45 -5.00 -0.34
C TYR A 239 8.74 -3.98 -1.44
N ARG A 240 9.14 -2.75 -1.10
CA ARG A 240 9.55 -1.73 -2.09
C ARG A 240 10.85 -2.10 -2.78
N ARG A 241 11.84 -2.63 -2.05
CA ARG A 241 13.15 -2.96 -2.64
C ARG A 241 13.05 -4.07 -3.70
N PRO A 242 12.37 -5.20 -3.48
CA PRO A 242 12.16 -6.21 -4.52
C PRO A 242 11.06 -5.82 -5.52
N SER A 243 10.35 -4.69 -5.38
CA SER A 243 9.26 -4.33 -6.31
C SER A 243 9.72 -4.22 -7.76
N ARG A 244 10.97 -3.77 -8.01
CA ARG A 244 11.56 -3.76 -9.35
C ARG A 244 11.78 -5.17 -9.88
N LEU A 245 12.25 -6.08 -9.03
CA LEU A 245 12.41 -7.49 -9.37
C LEU A 245 11.04 -8.11 -9.67
N ALA A 246 10.05 -7.87 -8.82
CA ALA A 246 8.69 -8.35 -9.03
C ALA A 246 8.08 -7.79 -10.33
N PHE A 247 8.24 -6.50 -10.62
CA PHE A 247 7.78 -5.91 -11.88
C PHE A 247 8.48 -6.52 -13.10
N ASN A 248 9.80 -6.74 -13.02
CA ASN A 248 10.54 -7.37 -14.10
C ASN A 248 10.06 -8.82 -14.33
N VAL A 249 9.92 -9.61 -13.27
CA VAL A 249 9.51 -11.02 -13.36
C VAL A 249 8.05 -11.16 -13.80
N PHE A 250 7.13 -10.39 -13.22
CA PHE A 250 5.69 -10.57 -13.43
C PHE A 250 5.11 -9.73 -14.57
N SER A 251 5.74 -8.61 -14.95
CA SER A 251 5.26 -7.79 -16.07
C SER A 251 6.17 -7.94 -17.29
N VAL A 252 7.47 -7.66 -17.14
CA VAL A 252 8.38 -7.62 -18.30
C VAL A 252 8.59 -9.01 -18.90
N SER A 253 8.91 -10.03 -18.10
CA SER A 253 9.14 -11.38 -18.61
C SER A 253 7.89 -11.99 -19.26
N ILE A 254 6.70 -11.68 -18.74
CA ILE A 254 5.44 -12.11 -19.35
C ILE A 254 5.24 -11.41 -20.70
N CYS A 255 5.43 -10.10 -20.79
CA CYS A 255 5.34 -9.37 -22.06
C CYS A 255 6.36 -9.87 -23.09
N GLU A 256 7.60 -10.16 -22.68
CA GLU A 256 8.62 -10.71 -23.56
C GLU A 256 8.26 -12.11 -24.07
N LEU A 257 7.70 -12.97 -23.19
CA LEU A 257 7.21 -14.28 -23.56
C LEU A 257 6.07 -14.18 -24.58
N PHE A 258 5.07 -13.33 -24.33
CA PHE A 258 3.97 -13.09 -25.26
C PHE A 258 4.50 -12.59 -26.62
N GLY A 259 5.42 -11.63 -26.61
CA GLY A 259 6.05 -11.12 -27.83
C GLY A 259 6.90 -12.17 -28.55
N ALA A 260 7.53 -13.10 -27.83
CA ALA A 260 8.26 -14.22 -28.43
C ALA A 260 7.32 -15.22 -29.10
N ILE A 261 6.20 -15.55 -28.45
CA ILE A 261 5.16 -16.43 -29.00
C ILE A 261 4.54 -15.80 -30.24
N GLU A 262 4.24 -14.51 -30.23
CA GLU A 262 3.71 -13.77 -31.38
C GLU A 262 4.70 -13.77 -32.55
N ARG A 263 5.99 -13.52 -32.30
CA ARG A 263 7.02 -13.59 -33.34
C ARG A 263 7.14 -14.99 -33.92
N LEU A 264 7.08 -16.03 -33.08
CA LEU A 264 7.12 -17.42 -33.51
C LEU A 264 5.90 -17.78 -34.35
N SER A 265 4.69 -17.38 -33.93
CA SER A 265 3.45 -17.65 -34.66
C SER A 265 3.44 -16.97 -36.03
N LEU A 266 3.87 -15.71 -36.11
CA LEU A 266 4.02 -14.99 -37.38
C LEU A 266 5.10 -15.58 -38.28
N HIS A 267 6.16 -16.16 -37.70
CA HIS A 267 7.21 -16.84 -38.46
C HIS A 267 6.70 -18.16 -39.04
N LEU A 268 6.02 -18.98 -38.24
CA LEU A 268 5.37 -20.22 -38.65
C LEU A 268 4.32 -19.96 -39.74
N ALA A 269 3.46 -18.96 -39.56
CA ALA A 269 2.46 -18.58 -40.55
C ALA A 269 3.12 -18.19 -41.88
N ARG A 270 4.15 -17.34 -41.85
CA ARG A 270 4.90 -16.96 -43.07
C ARG A 270 5.61 -18.16 -43.72
N TYR A 271 6.15 -19.08 -42.92
CA TYR A 271 6.78 -20.28 -43.42
C TYR A 271 5.76 -21.20 -44.12
N LEU A 272 4.61 -21.44 -43.49
CA LEU A 272 3.53 -22.24 -44.05
C LEU A 272 2.95 -21.62 -45.34
N VAL A 273 2.77 -20.30 -45.39
CA VAL A 273 2.33 -19.60 -46.61
C VAL A 273 3.36 -19.76 -47.74
N LYS A 274 4.65 -19.59 -47.45
CA LYS A 274 5.73 -19.79 -48.44
C LYS A 274 5.81 -21.24 -48.93
N PHE A 275 5.68 -22.20 -48.01
CA PHE A 275 5.65 -23.62 -48.34
C PHE A 275 4.43 -23.97 -49.19
N GLY A 276 3.24 -23.51 -48.81
CA GLY A 276 2.00 -23.74 -49.55
C GLY A 276 1.96 -23.07 -50.93
N ALA A 277 2.62 -21.91 -51.08
CA ALA A 277 2.71 -21.22 -52.37
C ALA A 277 3.56 -21.98 -53.41
N ASN A 278 4.52 -22.81 -52.98
CA ASN A 278 5.35 -23.62 -53.87
C ASN A 278 5.96 -24.86 -53.15
N PRO A 279 5.17 -25.91 -52.91
CA PRO A 279 5.65 -27.12 -52.24
C PRO A 279 6.68 -27.87 -53.09
N ALA A 280 6.51 -27.89 -54.42
CA ALA A 280 7.44 -28.55 -55.35
C ALA A 280 8.82 -27.88 -55.36
N GLY A 281 8.88 -26.55 -55.30
CA GLY A 281 10.14 -25.80 -55.22
C GLY A 281 10.95 -26.13 -53.96
N TYR A 282 10.29 -26.33 -52.81
CA TYR A 282 10.96 -26.74 -51.58
C TYR A 282 11.62 -28.13 -51.69
N PHE A 283 10.92 -29.10 -52.28
CA PHE A 283 11.48 -30.44 -52.56
C PHE A 283 12.67 -30.37 -53.52
N VAL A 284 12.56 -29.57 -54.58
CA VAL A 284 13.65 -29.39 -55.55
C VAL A 284 14.87 -28.73 -54.90
N VAL A 285 14.69 -27.71 -54.05
CA VAL A 285 15.79 -27.10 -53.29
C VAL A 285 16.42 -28.09 -52.31
N ALA A 286 15.63 -28.91 -51.62
CA ALA A 286 16.16 -29.93 -50.71
C ALA A 286 17.03 -30.97 -51.44
N VAL A 287 16.59 -31.45 -52.61
CA VAL A 287 17.36 -32.37 -53.45
C VAL A 287 18.62 -31.70 -54.02
N LYS A 288 18.50 -30.46 -54.53
CA LYS A 288 19.64 -29.68 -55.05
C LYS A 288 20.68 -29.36 -53.97
N ASN A 289 20.25 -29.03 -52.75
CA ASN A 289 21.16 -28.79 -51.62
C ASN A 289 21.87 -30.07 -51.17
N THR A 290 21.17 -31.21 -51.14
CA THR A 290 21.77 -32.51 -50.82
C THR A 290 22.79 -32.90 -51.89
N GLY A 291 22.46 -32.70 -53.17
CA GLY A 291 23.39 -32.89 -54.29
C GLY A 291 24.62 -31.99 -54.23
N HIS A 292 24.45 -30.72 -53.89
CA HIS A 292 25.55 -29.78 -53.65
C HIS A 292 26.49 -30.24 -52.51
N ILE A 293 25.93 -30.71 -51.40
CA ILE A 293 26.71 -31.18 -50.24
C ILE A 293 27.52 -32.44 -50.61
N ILE A 294 26.95 -33.33 -51.43
CA ILE A 294 27.58 -34.58 -51.87
C ILE A 294 28.64 -34.33 -52.96
N LEU A 295 28.35 -33.44 -53.92
CA LEU A 295 29.19 -33.20 -55.10
C LEU A 295 30.15 -32.01 -54.94
N ARG A 296 30.10 -31.27 -53.81
CA ARG A 296 30.87 -30.03 -53.54
C ARG A 296 30.87 -29.04 -54.72
N THR A 297 29.71 -28.82 -55.32
CA THR A 297 29.53 -27.88 -56.43
C THR A 297 29.16 -26.47 -55.93
N GLU A 298 28.91 -25.51 -56.82
CA GLU A 298 28.43 -24.17 -56.43
C GLU A 298 26.98 -24.20 -55.91
N LYS A 299 26.69 -23.32 -54.95
CA LYS A 299 25.38 -23.26 -54.29
C LYS A 299 24.28 -22.94 -55.32
N PRO A 300 23.23 -23.78 -55.44
CA PRO A 300 22.21 -23.61 -56.47
C PRO A 300 21.41 -22.32 -56.29
N ALA A 301 20.98 -21.72 -57.39
CA ALA A 301 20.16 -20.51 -57.40
C ALA A 301 18.81 -20.73 -56.67
N PRO A 302 18.29 -19.73 -55.93
CA PRO A 302 17.03 -19.87 -55.20
C PRO A 302 15.84 -20.07 -56.16
N GLU A 303 14.94 -21.01 -55.84
CA GLU A 303 13.71 -21.22 -56.60
C GLU A 303 12.70 -20.06 -56.38
N PRO A 304 11.88 -19.72 -57.39
CA PRO A 304 10.88 -18.66 -57.30
C PRO A 304 9.78 -19.00 -56.29
N SER A 305 9.20 -17.96 -55.69
CA SER A 305 8.20 -18.06 -54.62
C SER A 305 6.82 -18.54 -55.07
N THR A 306 6.54 -18.53 -56.37
CA THR A 306 5.27 -18.95 -56.96
C THR A 306 5.42 -20.28 -57.70
N PHE A 307 4.46 -21.18 -57.50
CA PHE A 307 4.39 -22.44 -58.24
C PHE A 307 4.11 -22.19 -59.72
N SER A 308 4.89 -22.82 -60.60
CA SER A 308 4.69 -22.82 -62.05
C SER A 308 4.61 -24.28 -62.54
N PRO A 309 3.47 -24.74 -63.07
CA PRO A 309 3.30 -26.10 -63.56
C PRO A 309 4.31 -26.47 -64.66
N ASP A 310 4.67 -25.52 -65.52
CA ASP A 310 5.58 -25.73 -66.63
C ASP A 310 7.04 -25.96 -66.19
N ARG A 311 7.46 -25.34 -65.08
CA ARG A 311 8.81 -25.49 -64.52
C ARG A 311 9.03 -26.84 -63.84
N TYR A 312 8.01 -27.35 -63.14
CA TYR A 312 8.08 -28.62 -62.40
C TYR A 312 7.54 -29.81 -63.21
N ARG A 313 7.28 -29.61 -64.50
CA ARG A 313 6.76 -30.65 -65.40
C ARG A 313 7.84 -31.71 -65.61
N ILE A 314 7.61 -32.89 -65.06
CA ILE A 314 8.48 -34.04 -65.28
C ILE A 314 8.32 -34.46 -66.75
N PRO A 315 9.41 -34.71 -67.50
CA PRO A 315 9.32 -35.21 -68.87
C PRO A 315 8.48 -36.48 -68.93
N LEU A 316 7.58 -36.58 -69.91
CA LEU A 316 6.69 -37.74 -70.06
C LEU A 316 7.47 -39.07 -70.09
N GLY A 317 8.65 -39.07 -70.73
CA GLY A 317 9.54 -40.23 -70.79
C GLY A 317 10.05 -40.69 -69.42
N PHE A 318 10.26 -39.77 -68.46
CA PHE A 318 10.67 -40.15 -67.11
C PHE A 318 9.50 -40.76 -66.32
N MET A 319 8.28 -40.24 -66.47
CA MET A 319 7.10 -40.89 -65.88
C MET A 319 6.91 -42.30 -66.44
N VAL A 320 7.03 -42.47 -67.76
CA VAL A 320 6.94 -43.78 -68.41
C VAL A 320 8.04 -44.72 -67.92
N LEU A 321 9.28 -44.23 -67.76
CA LEU A 321 10.39 -45.00 -67.21
C LEU A 321 10.12 -45.46 -65.78
N VAL A 322 9.64 -44.58 -64.90
CA VAL A 322 9.32 -44.92 -63.50
C VAL A 322 8.19 -45.95 -63.44
N VAL A 323 7.13 -45.77 -64.23
CA VAL A 323 6.02 -46.73 -64.31
C VAL A 323 6.52 -48.08 -64.82
N LEU A 324 7.36 -48.10 -65.87
CA LEU A 324 7.96 -49.34 -66.38
C LEU A 324 8.89 -49.98 -65.35
N LEU A 325 9.71 -49.22 -64.63
CA LEU A 325 10.57 -49.74 -63.57
C LEU A 325 9.76 -50.36 -62.44
N VAL A 326 8.71 -49.68 -61.99
CA VAL A 326 7.79 -50.20 -60.97
C VAL A 326 7.10 -51.48 -61.49
N LEU A 327 6.66 -51.49 -62.74
CA LEU A 327 6.06 -52.67 -63.36
C LEU A 327 7.07 -53.83 -63.45
N ILE A 328 8.32 -53.56 -63.87
CA ILE A 328 9.38 -54.56 -63.94
C ILE A 328 9.71 -55.10 -62.56
N VAL A 329 9.78 -54.23 -61.53
CA VAL A 329 10.02 -54.66 -60.15
C VAL A 329 8.86 -55.51 -59.65
N LEU A 330 7.61 -55.13 -59.93
CA LEU A 330 6.42 -55.92 -59.57
C LEU A 330 6.37 -57.26 -60.30
N LEU A 331 6.69 -57.29 -61.60
CA LEU A 331 6.76 -58.52 -62.39
C LEU A 331 7.92 -59.42 -61.95
N ALA A 332 9.08 -58.85 -61.63
CA ALA A 332 10.21 -59.58 -61.07
C ALA A 332 9.87 -60.12 -59.67
N TRP A 333 9.11 -59.36 -58.88
CA TRP A 333 8.61 -59.80 -57.58
C TRP A 333 7.69 -61.00 -57.72
N ASP A 334 6.68 -60.97 -58.60
CA ASP A 334 5.79 -62.11 -58.91
C ASP A 334 6.52 -63.33 -59.50
N PHE A 335 7.73 -63.15 -60.03
CA PHE A 335 8.56 -64.25 -60.56
C PHE A 335 9.52 -64.84 -59.52
N LEU A 336 9.89 -64.05 -58.50
CA LEU A 336 10.84 -64.41 -57.45
C LEU A 336 10.14 -64.89 -56.16
N PHE A 337 8.87 -64.54 -55.97
CA PHE A 337 8.04 -64.90 -54.82
C PHE A 337 6.67 -65.41 -55.29
#